data_AF-E3N9T6-F1
#
_entry.id   AF-E3N9T6-F1
#
_cell.length_a   1.000
_cell.length_b   1.000
_cell.length_c   1.000
_cell.angle_alpha   90.00
_cell.angle_beta   90.00
_cell.angle_gamma   90.00
#
_symmetry.space_group_name_H-M   'P 1'
#
loop_
_entity.id
_entity.type
_entity.pdbx_description
1 polymer ?
#
loop_
_entity_poly.entity_id
_entity_poly.type
_entity_poly.pdbx_seq_one_letter_code
_entity_poly.pdbx_strand_id
1 'polypeptide(L)' 'GILKIAEVTSRFVSIKQFCEAITKMGFEMANRRQLTDYFMMFEFRKIEKVEQKRPYGLKLKPCLYKKR' A
#
# COMPACT_ATOMS: atom_id res chain seq x y z
N GLY A 1 -15.83 -3.41 -5.04
CA GLY A 1 -14.86 -4.49 -4.80
C GLY A 1 -13.84 -4.07 -3.75
N ILE A 2 -13.17 -5.01 -3.09
CA ILE A 2 -12.17 -4.75 -2.03
C ILE A 2 -10.77 -5.15 -2.54
N LEU A 3 -9.79 -4.27 -2.36
CA LEU A 3 -8.37 -4.52 -2.62
C LEU A 3 -7.67 -4.73 -1.27
N LYS A 4 -6.99 -5.87 -1.09
CA LYS A 4 -6.16 -6.14 0.08
C LYS A 4 -4.70 -6.20 -0.33
N ILE A 5 -3.83 -5.51 0.39
CA ILE A 5 -2.38 -5.48 0.14
C ILE A 5 -1.69 -5.88 1.44
N ALA A 6 -0.93 -6.97 1.39
CA ALA A 6 -0.02 -7.38 2.45
C ALA A 6 1.39 -7.12 1.97
N GLU A 7 2.18 -6.34 2.72
CA GLU A 7 3.55 -6.07 2.29
C GLU A 7 4.52 -5.85 3.45
N VAL A 8 5.79 -6.16 3.21
CA VAL A 8 6.86 -6.06 4.21
C VAL A 8 7.11 -4.59 4.56
N THR A 9 7.08 -4.27 5.86
CA THR A 9 7.18 -2.91 6.40
C THR A 9 8.45 -2.18 5.92
N SER A 10 9.58 -2.89 5.82
CA SER A 10 10.86 -2.32 5.39
C SER A 10 10.90 -1.89 3.91
N ARG A 11 9.93 -2.33 3.10
CA ARG A 11 9.84 -1.93 1.69
C ARG A 11 9.28 -0.53 1.50
N PHE A 12 8.52 -0.02 2.46
CA PHE A 12 7.93 1.30 2.36
C PHE A 12 8.98 2.38 2.61
N VAL A 13 9.10 3.32 1.67
CA VAL A 13 9.82 4.59 1.92
C VAL A 13 8.97 5.48 2.82
N SER A 14 7.67 5.60 2.49
CA SER A 14 6.66 6.28 3.29
C SER A 14 5.32 5.58 3.09
N ILE A 15 4.75 5.04 4.18
CA ILE A 15 3.43 4.40 4.16
C ILE A 15 2.35 5.43 3.79
N LYS A 16 2.48 6.66 4.30
CA LYS A 16 1.52 7.73 4.01
C LYS A 16 1.46 8.04 2.51
N GLN A 17 2.61 8.25 1.87
CA GLN A 17 2.67 8.53 0.43
C GLN A 17 2.17 7.34 -0.40
N PHE A 18 2.44 6.10 0.03
CA PHE A 18 1.89 4.92 -0.62
C PHE A 18 0.35 4.89 -0.56
N CYS A 19 -0.24 5.13 0.61
CA CYS A 19 -1.69 5.19 0.75
C CYS A 19 -2.30 6.30 -0.12
N GLU A 20 -1.73 7.50 -0.11
CA GLU A 20 -2.18 8.64 -0.95
C GLU A 20 -2.05 8.34 -2.45
N ALA A 21 -1.04 7.58 -2.85
CA ALA A 21 -0.90 7.14 -4.24
C ALA A 21 -2.01 6.15 -4.62
N ILE A 22 -2.32 5.18 -3.75
CA ILE A 22 -3.42 4.24 -3.98
C ILE A 22 -4.76 4.97 -4.04
N THR A 23 -4.99 6.00 -3.21
CA THR A 23 -6.27 6.71 -3.26
C THR A 23 -6.50 7.45 -4.58
N LYS A 24 -5.45 8.06 -5.13
CA LYS A 24 -5.46 8.69 -6.47
C LYS A 24 -5.80 7.70 -7.59
N MET A 25 -5.59 6.41 -7.39
CA MET A 25 -5.95 5.36 -8.35
C MET A 25 -7.43 4.93 -8.28
N GLY A 26 -8.27 5.64 -7.53
CA GLY A 26 -9.69 5.29 -7.38
C GLY A 26 -9.91 4.24 -6.32
N PHE A 27 -9.23 4.40 -5.18
CA PHE A 27 -9.44 3.59 -4.01
C PHE A 27 -9.63 4.46 -2.76
N GLU A 28 -10.31 3.93 -1.76
CA GLU A 28 -10.50 4.57 -0.47
C GLU A 28 -9.98 3.63 0.60
N MET A 29 -9.16 4.12 1.53
CA MET A 29 -8.59 3.29 2.59
C MET A 29 -9.69 2.91 3.58
N ALA A 30 -9.98 1.61 3.67
CA ALA A 30 -10.98 1.06 4.58
C ALA A 30 -10.35 0.60 5.90
N ASN A 31 -9.16 0.00 5.84
CA ASN A 31 -8.46 -0.48 7.02
C ASN A 31 -6.94 -0.50 6.82
N ARG A 32 -6.17 -0.37 7.89
CA ARG A 32 -4.73 -0.62 7.94
C ARG A 32 -4.37 -1.22 9.28
N ARG A 33 -3.66 -2.35 9.27
CA ARG A 33 -3.15 -2.99 10.49
C ARG A 33 -1.79 -3.61 10.27
N GLN A 34 -0.97 -3.60 11.32
CA GLN A 34 0.25 -4.39 11.37
C GLN A 34 -0.13 -5.85 11.71
N LEU A 35 0.32 -6.82 10.91
CA LEU A 35 0.04 -8.23 11.17
C LEU A 35 1.11 -8.86 12.07
N THR A 36 2.36 -8.51 11.81
CA THR A 36 3.55 -8.91 12.58
C THR A 36 4.55 -7.75 12.56
N ASP A 37 5.69 -7.89 13.21
CA ASP A 37 6.77 -6.90 13.17
C ASP A 37 7.28 -6.62 11.74
N TYR A 38 7.01 -7.54 10.80
CA TYR A 38 7.53 -7.46 9.44
C TYR A 38 6.48 -7.09 8.40
N PHE A 39 5.18 -7.27 8.65
CA PHE A 39 4.14 -7.12 7.63
C PHE A 39 3.08 -6.09 8.01
N MET A 40 2.74 -5.24 7.04
CA MET A 40 1.59 -4.34 7.07
C MET A 40 0.51 -4.87 6.12
N MET A 41 -0.73 -4.86 6.60
CA MET A 41 -1.93 -5.16 5.82
C MET A 41 -2.74 -3.88 5.62
N PHE A 42 -3.16 -3.66 4.38
CA PHE A 42 -4.02 -2.57 3.97
C PHE A 42 -5.24 -3.13 3.27
N GLU A 43 -6.39 -2.55 3.57
CA GLU A 43 -7.64 -2.83 2.86
C GLU A 43 -8.17 -1.54 2.28
N PHE A 44 -8.51 -1.57 1.00
CA PHE A 44 -9.06 -0.45 0.26
C PHE A 44 -10.37 -0.85 -0.41
N ARG A 45 -11.34 0.06 -0.42
CA ARG A 45 -12.56 -0.06 -1.21
C ARG A 45 -12.33 0.57 -2.57
N LYS A 46 -12.64 -0.15 -3.65
CA LYS A 46 -12.64 0.43 -5.00
C LYS A 46 -13.74 1.48 -5.10
N ILE A 47 -13.38 2.66 -5.60
CA ILE A 47 -14.31 3.72 -5.99
C ILE A 47 -14.22 3.94 -7.51
N GLU A 48 -15.18 4.64 -8.10
CA GLU A 48 -15.24 4.79 -9.57
C GLU A 48 -14.30 5.87 -10.12
N LYS A 49 -13.99 6.89 -9.31
CA LYS A 49 -13.19 8.03 -9.74
C LYS A 49 -11.70 7.73 -9.65
N VAL A 50 -11.04 7.58 -10.80
CA VAL A 50 -9.57 7.50 -10.90
C VAL A 50 -9.02 8.89 -11.20
N GLU A 51 -8.26 9.48 -10.28
CA GLU A 51 -7.65 10.80 -10.47
C GLU A 51 -6.32 10.72 -11.24
N GLN A 52 -5.52 9.70 -10.95
CA GLN A 52 -4.23 9.48 -11.59
C GLN A 52 -3.95 7.98 -11.74
N LYS A 53 -3.68 7.52 -12.97
CA LYS A 53 -3.37 6.11 -13.25
C LYS A 53 -1.97 5.68 -12.78
N ARG A 54 -1.03 6.62 -12.68
CA ARG A 54 0.38 6.39 -12.32
C ARG A 54 0.89 7.45 -11.33
N PRO A 55 0.39 7.46 -10.08
CA PRO A 55 0.81 8.41 -9.07
C PRO A 55 2.22 8.11 -8.54
N TYR A 56 2.92 9.17 -8.13
CA TYR A 56 4.13 9.06 -7.32
C TYR A 56 3.79 8.45 -5.95
N GLY A 57 4.70 7.66 -5.38
CA GLY A 57 4.51 7.00 -4.08
C GLY A 57 4.23 5.49 -4.15
N LEU A 58 4.03 4.93 -5.35
CA LEU A 58 3.87 3.48 -5.56
C LEU A 58 5.19 2.70 -5.58
N LYS A 59 6.32 3.39 -5.77
CA LYS A 59 7.64 2.75 -5.86
C LYS A 59 8.11 2.35 -4.46
N LEU A 60 8.20 1.04 -4.23
CA LEU A 60 8.72 0.45 -3.01
C LEU A 60 10.21 0.11 -3.12
N LYS A 61 10.89 0.02 -1.98
CA LYS A 61 12.23 -0.57 -1.89
C LYS A 61 12.15 -2.07 -2.25
N PRO A 62 13.26 -2.67 -2.72
CA PRO A 62 13.32 -4.12 -2.90
C PRO A 62 13.07 -4.86 -1.58
N CYS A 63 12.49 -6.05 -1.66
CA CYS A 63 12.36 -6.94 -0.51
C CYS A 63 13.70 -7.65 -0.30
N LEU A 64 14.53 -7.15 0.61
CA LEU A 64 15.78 -7.82 0.96
C LEU A 64 15.52 -8.79 2.11
N TYR A 65 15.46 -10.08 1.78
CA TYR A 65 15.31 -11.13 2.79
C TYR A 65 16.68 -11.40 3.45
N LYS A 66 16.74 -11.37 4.78
CA LYS A 66 17.96 -11.78 5.50
C LYS A 66 18.13 -13.30 5.33
N LYS A 67 19.37 -13.76 5.16
CA LYS A 67 19.66 -15.21 5.14
C LYS A 67 19.16 -15.83 6.46
N ARG A 68 18.48 -16.97 6.34
CA ARG A 68 18.00 -17.77 7.48
C ARG A 68 19.14 -18.57 8.08
#